data_AF-A0A518LMY6-F1
#
_entry.id   AF-A0A518LMY6-F1
#
_cell.length_a   1.000
_cell.length_b   1.000
_cell.length_c   1.000
_cell.angle_alpha   90.00
_cell.angle_beta   90.00
_cell.angle_gamma   90.00
#
_symmetry.space_group_name_H-M   'P 1'
#
loop_
_entity.id
_entity.type
_entity.pdbx_description
1 polymer ?
#
loop_
_entity_poly.entity_id
_entity_poly.type
_entity_poly.pdbx_seq_one_letter_code
_entity_poly.pdbx_strand_id
1 'polypeptide(L)'
;MNEPGPANVGGLKTDSMDLVSQARSLRRKMVFWRRTAWLALGMAGIVLIILWQRGQQHRHACEQSLRAYFREAQRLDLAKHPPELLEEEWRRINPPGGEMISAHHYNLIVRSWHTKPVAGELLPMAVCGESHASIPRACRNVLMYDGQQVKVFWMAHASLNEIIKSAERDDTP
;
A
#
# COMPACT_ATOMS: atom_id res chain seq x y z
N MET A 1 57.00 66.57 -34.07
CA MET A 1 55.70 66.87 -33.44
C MET A 1 54.78 65.72 -33.80
N ASN A 2 54.47 64.86 -32.83
CA ASN A 2 53.50 63.76 -33.00
C ASN A 2 52.32 64.07 -32.10
N GLU A 3 51.14 64.26 -32.70
CA GLU A 3 49.89 64.38 -31.95
C GLU A 3 49.43 62.97 -31.49
N PRO A 4 49.01 62.79 -30.23
CA PRO A 4 48.35 61.56 -29.81
C PRO A 4 46.90 61.55 -30.31
N GLY A 5 46.54 60.52 -31.09
CA GLY A 5 45.17 60.28 -31.51
C GLY A 5 44.24 59.95 -30.33
N PRO A 6 42.92 60.21 -30.45
CA PRO A 6 41.99 60.07 -29.34
C PRO A 6 41.86 58.61 -28.91
N ALA A 7 41.95 58.40 -27.60
CA ALA A 7 41.71 57.12 -26.95
C ALA A 7 40.32 56.59 -27.29
N ASN A 8 40.27 55.32 -27.68
CA ASN A 8 39.06 54.58 -28.02
C ASN A 8 38.24 54.30 -26.75
N VAL A 9 37.28 55.17 -26.41
CA VAL A 9 36.37 55.04 -25.24
C VAL A 9 35.09 54.26 -25.61
N GLY A 10 35.14 53.38 -26.62
CA GLY A 10 33.96 52.66 -27.13
C GLY A 10 33.57 51.37 -26.40
N GLY A 11 34.49 50.75 -25.64
CA GLY A 11 34.31 49.36 -25.17
C GLY A 11 33.51 49.15 -23.88
N LEU A 12 33.36 50.17 -23.02
CA LEU A 12 32.79 49.97 -21.67
C LEU A 12 31.24 50.01 -21.62
N LYS A 13 30.58 50.61 -22.61
CA LYS A 13 29.11 50.71 -22.65
C LYS A 13 28.42 49.46 -23.22
N THR A 14 29.10 48.69 -24.07
CA THR A 14 28.54 47.48 -24.70
C THR A 14 28.55 46.29 -23.75
N ASP A 15 29.63 46.07 -23.00
CA ASP A 15 29.75 44.93 -22.07
C ASP A 15 28.79 45.03 -20.88
N SER A 16 28.56 46.24 -20.36
CA SER A 16 27.62 46.48 -19.26
C SER A 16 26.16 46.28 -19.68
N MET A 17 25.80 46.66 -20.90
CA MET A 17 24.45 46.48 -21.43
C MET A 17 24.16 44.99 -21.74
N ASP A 18 25.17 44.26 -22.21
CA ASP A 18 25.06 42.82 -22.47
C ASP A 18 24.94 42.02 -21.16
N LEU A 19 25.71 42.36 -20.12
CA LEU A 19 25.59 41.76 -18.78
C LEU A 19 24.21 41.98 -18.13
N VAL A 20 23.62 43.17 -18.29
CA VAL A 20 22.25 43.45 -17.78
C VAL A 20 21.21 42.62 -18.55
N SER A 21 21.40 42.43 -19.86
CA SER A 21 20.53 41.61 -20.70
C SER A 21 20.60 40.13 -20.29
N GLN A 22 21.83 39.62 -20.07
CA GLN A 22 22.09 38.26 -19.62
C GLN A 22 21.54 38.02 -18.22
N ALA A 23 21.73 38.95 -17.28
CA ALA A 23 21.19 38.87 -15.92
C ALA A 23 19.65 38.83 -15.90
N ARG A 24 18.97 39.63 -16.74
CA ARG A 24 17.51 39.60 -16.88
C ARG A 24 17.02 38.28 -17.49
N SER A 25 17.77 37.70 -18.43
CA SER A 25 17.44 36.41 -19.04
C SER A 25 17.61 35.24 -18.05
N LEU A 26 18.68 35.25 -17.26
CA LEU A 26 18.96 34.27 -16.20
C LEU A 26 17.91 34.32 -15.10
N ARG A 27 17.51 35.53 -14.65
CA ARG A 27 16.45 35.69 -13.66
C ARG A 27 15.11 35.13 -14.14
N ARG A 28 14.76 35.35 -15.42
CA ARG A 28 13.54 34.75 -16.02
C ARG A 28 13.61 33.24 -16.08
N LYS A 29 14.75 32.67 -16.48
CA LYS A 29 14.96 31.21 -16.48
C LYS A 29 14.87 30.61 -15.07
N MET A 30 15.51 31.23 -14.07
CA MET A 30 15.42 30.77 -12.68
C MET A 30 13.98 30.82 -12.15
N VAL A 31 13.26 31.92 -12.39
CA VAL A 31 11.86 32.04 -11.96
C VAL A 31 10.98 31.01 -12.67
N PHE A 32 11.21 30.76 -13.96
CA PHE A 32 10.54 29.72 -14.71
C PHE A 32 10.79 28.34 -14.10
N TRP A 33 12.05 27.92 -13.96
CA TRP A 33 12.41 26.62 -13.39
C TRP A 33 11.93 26.45 -11.95
N ARG A 34 11.98 27.52 -11.14
CA ARG A 34 11.42 27.52 -9.78
C ARG A 34 9.91 27.28 -9.81
N ARG A 35 9.16 27.95 -10.69
CA ARG A 35 7.71 27.73 -10.83
C ARG A 35 7.41 26.32 -11.33
N THR A 36 8.17 25.82 -12.29
CA THR A 36 8.04 24.44 -12.80
C THR A 36 8.34 23.42 -11.72
N ALA A 37 9.35 23.63 -10.89
CA ALA A 37 9.67 22.76 -9.75
C ALA A 37 8.52 22.74 -8.73
N TRP A 38 7.93 23.90 -8.41
CA TRP A 38 6.76 23.95 -7.53
C TRP A 38 5.54 23.24 -8.12
N LEU A 39 5.28 23.39 -9.43
CA LEU A 39 4.21 22.66 -10.11
C LEU A 39 4.46 21.15 -10.11
N ALA A 40 5.69 20.71 -10.38
CA ALA A 40 6.06 19.30 -10.35
C ALA A 40 5.92 18.70 -8.95
N LEU A 41 6.37 19.42 -7.91
CA LEU A 41 6.20 19.00 -6.51
C LEU A 41 4.73 18.95 -6.11
N GLY A 42 3.92 19.93 -6.53
CA GLY A 42 2.48 19.93 -6.31
C GLY A 42 1.80 18.73 -6.96
N MET A 43 2.12 18.44 -8.22
CA MET A 43 1.59 17.26 -8.93
C MET A 43 2.04 15.95 -8.29
N ALA A 44 3.31 15.82 -7.90
CA ALA A 44 3.81 14.65 -7.19
C ALA A 44 3.06 14.43 -5.87
N GLY A 45 2.80 15.51 -5.11
CA GLY A 45 2.01 15.44 -3.88
C GLY A 45 0.58 14.94 -4.11
N ILE A 46 -0.11 15.44 -5.15
CA ILE A 46 -1.46 15.00 -5.50
C ILE A 46 -1.46 13.52 -5.87
N VAL A 47 -0.53 13.08 -6.72
CA VAL A 47 -0.40 11.67 -7.12
C VAL A 47 -0.17 10.77 -5.91
N LEU A 48 0.71 11.16 -4.98
CA LEU A 48 0.95 10.42 -3.75
C LEU A 48 -0.30 10.29 -2.88
N ILE A 49 -1.09 11.37 -2.73
CA ILE A 49 -2.35 11.34 -1.97
C ILE A 49 -3.37 10.38 -2.62
N ILE A 50 -3.51 10.44 -3.95
CA ILE A 50 -4.45 9.56 -4.68
C ILE A 50 -4.04 8.10 -4.52
N LEU A 51 -2.74 7.80 -4.67
CA LEU A 51 -2.22 6.44 -4.47
C LEU A 51 -2.44 5.95 -3.04
N TRP A 52 -2.21 6.81 -2.05
CA TRP A 52 -2.46 6.50 -0.64
C TRP A 52 -3.94 6.20 -0.38
N GLN A 53 -4.85 7.07 -0.83
CA GLN A 53 -6.29 6.90 -0.66
C GLN A 53 -6.79 5.60 -1.31
N ARG A 54 -6.36 5.32 -2.55
CA ARG A 54 -6.70 4.06 -3.23
C ARG A 54 -6.17 2.84 -2.47
N GLY A 55 -4.96 2.91 -1.94
CA GLY A 55 -4.39 1.85 -1.10
C GLY A 55 -5.22 1.60 0.17
N GLN A 56 -5.63 2.66 0.86
CA GLN A 56 -6.49 2.55 2.05
C GLN A 56 -7.88 1.99 1.71
N GLN A 57 -8.50 2.45 0.62
CA GLN A 57 -9.78 1.92 0.16
C GLN A 57 -9.70 0.43 -0.16
N HIS A 58 -8.67 -0.01 -0.87
CA HIS A 58 -8.50 -1.42 -1.20
C HIS A 58 -8.23 -2.27 0.05
N ARG A 59 -7.42 -1.77 0.99
CA ARG A 59 -7.21 -2.41 2.30
C ARG A 59 -8.51 -2.59 3.06
N HIS A 60 -9.31 -1.53 3.18
CA HIS A 60 -10.60 -1.57 3.88
C HIS A 60 -11.58 -2.52 3.17
N ALA A 61 -11.57 -2.58 1.84
CA ALA A 61 -12.34 -3.55 1.08
C ALA A 61 -11.88 -5.00 1.39
N CYS A 62 -10.56 -5.32 1.35
CA CYS A 62 -10.07 -6.67 1.71
C CYS A 62 -10.44 -7.03 3.15
N GLU A 63 -10.42 -6.07 4.07
CA GLU A 63 -10.84 -6.27 5.45
C GLU A 63 -12.33 -6.57 5.57
N GLN A 64 -13.19 -5.77 4.94
CA GLN A 64 -14.64 -5.94 5.00
C GLN A 64 -15.09 -7.26 4.37
N SER A 65 -14.58 -7.56 3.17
CA SER A 65 -14.89 -8.80 2.48
C SER A 65 -14.42 -10.02 3.28
N LEU A 66 -13.22 -9.98 3.88
CA LEU A 66 -12.72 -11.09 4.71
C LEU A 66 -13.60 -11.34 5.95
N ARG A 67 -14.10 -10.28 6.59
CA ARG A 67 -15.08 -10.39 7.68
C ARG A 67 -16.43 -10.93 7.20
N ALA A 68 -16.87 -10.56 6.00
CA ALA A 68 -18.11 -11.07 5.42
C ALA A 68 -18.02 -12.56 5.13
N TYR A 69 -16.94 -13.01 4.48
CA TYR A 69 -16.67 -14.43 4.24
C TYR A 69 -16.62 -15.23 5.54
N PHE A 70 -15.94 -14.73 6.58
CA PHE A 70 -15.89 -15.42 7.87
C PHE A 70 -17.28 -15.56 8.51
N ARG A 71 -18.10 -14.50 8.49
CA ARG A 71 -19.47 -14.57 9.03
C ARG A 71 -20.32 -15.61 8.32
N GLU A 72 -20.19 -15.70 6.99
CA GLU A 72 -20.92 -16.69 6.22
C GLU A 72 -20.38 -18.11 6.44
N ALA A 73 -19.05 -18.24 6.54
CA ALA A 73 -18.41 -19.50 6.90
C ALA A 73 -18.85 -20.01 8.29
N GLN A 74 -19.05 -19.12 9.25
CA GLN A 74 -19.61 -19.47 10.56
C GLN A 74 -21.08 -19.90 10.47
N ARG A 75 -21.89 -19.24 9.64
CA ARG A 75 -23.30 -19.63 9.42
C ARG A 75 -23.43 -21.00 8.77
N LEU A 76 -22.53 -21.31 7.84
CA LEU A 76 -22.43 -22.61 7.17
C LEU A 76 -21.67 -23.65 8.00
N ASP A 77 -21.13 -23.26 9.16
CA ASP A 77 -20.40 -24.12 10.08
C ASP A 77 -19.22 -24.85 9.41
N LEU A 78 -18.44 -24.10 8.63
CA LEU A 78 -17.29 -24.62 7.88
C LEU A 78 -16.30 -25.39 8.75
N ALA A 79 -16.19 -25.06 10.04
CA ALA A 79 -15.35 -25.77 11.01
C ALA A 79 -15.72 -27.26 11.19
N LYS A 80 -16.94 -27.67 10.83
CA LYS A 80 -17.38 -29.07 10.85
C LYS A 80 -17.11 -29.84 9.57
N HIS A 81 -16.77 -29.15 8.49
CA HIS A 81 -16.44 -29.82 7.22
C HIS A 81 -15.09 -30.55 7.35
N PRO A 82 -14.87 -31.61 6.57
CA PRO A 82 -13.55 -32.23 6.50
C PRO A 82 -12.49 -31.23 6.00
N PRO A 83 -11.24 -31.29 6.53
CA PRO A 83 -10.16 -30.38 6.14
C PRO A 83 -9.92 -30.32 4.64
N GLU A 84 -10.05 -31.45 3.94
CA GLU A 84 -9.86 -31.58 2.50
C GLU A 84 -10.92 -30.85 1.65
N LEU A 85 -12.10 -30.60 2.22
CA LEU A 85 -13.20 -29.89 1.54
C LEU A 85 -13.30 -28.41 1.95
N LEU A 86 -12.61 -28.01 3.02
CA LEU A 86 -12.75 -26.67 3.60
C LEU A 86 -12.42 -25.56 2.58
N GLU A 87 -11.35 -25.72 1.82
CA GLU A 87 -10.98 -24.74 0.79
C GLU A 87 -11.98 -24.68 -0.36
N GLU A 88 -12.54 -25.82 -0.75
CA GLU A 88 -13.52 -25.88 -1.82
C GLU A 88 -14.82 -25.21 -1.39
N GLU A 89 -15.30 -25.51 -0.18
CA GLU A 89 -16.48 -24.89 0.40
C GLU A 89 -16.30 -23.40 0.61
N TRP A 90 -15.13 -22.96 1.09
CA TRP A 90 -14.80 -21.54 1.21
C TRP A 90 -14.90 -20.80 -0.13
N ARG A 91 -14.37 -21.39 -1.20
CA ARG A 91 -14.43 -20.79 -2.55
C ARG A 91 -15.86 -20.70 -3.09
N ARG A 92 -16.77 -21.55 -2.61
CA ARG A 92 -18.20 -21.55 -2.96
C ARG A 92 -19.02 -20.54 -2.17
N ILE A 93 -18.50 -20.01 -1.06
CA ILE A 93 -19.19 -19.00 -0.27
C ILE A 93 -19.45 -17.77 -1.14
N ASN A 94 -20.69 -17.31 -1.14
CA ASN A 94 -21.08 -16.06 -1.80
C ASN A 94 -21.82 -15.18 -0.79
N PRO A 95 -21.13 -14.23 -0.14
CA PRO A 95 -21.75 -13.39 0.88
C PRO A 95 -22.89 -12.55 0.28
N PRO A 96 -24.02 -12.40 1.00
CA PRO A 96 -25.13 -11.58 0.54
C PRO A 96 -24.70 -10.11 0.45
N GLY A 97 -24.56 -9.60 -0.77
CA GLY A 97 -24.09 -8.23 -1.02
C GLY A 97 -23.10 -8.11 -2.18
N GLY A 98 -22.56 -9.22 -2.69
CA GLY A 98 -21.60 -9.19 -3.80
C GLY A 98 -20.31 -8.49 -3.40
N GLU A 99 -19.45 -9.19 -2.65
CA GLU A 99 -18.19 -8.62 -2.18
C GLU A 99 -17.28 -8.22 -3.35
N MET A 100 -16.61 -7.07 -3.21
CA MET A 100 -15.70 -6.55 -4.24
C MET A 100 -14.48 -7.45 -4.46
N ILE A 101 -14.13 -8.27 -3.47
CA ILE A 101 -12.96 -9.16 -3.49
C ILE A 101 -13.44 -10.59 -3.34
N SER A 102 -13.05 -11.45 -4.29
CA SER A 102 -13.47 -12.86 -4.33
C SER A 102 -12.83 -13.72 -3.23
N ALA A 103 -13.47 -14.84 -2.89
CA ALA A 103 -12.95 -15.83 -1.95
C ALA A 103 -11.55 -16.37 -2.33
N HIS A 104 -11.26 -16.51 -3.63
CA HIS A 104 -9.97 -16.97 -4.17
C HIS A 104 -8.79 -16.09 -3.81
N HIS A 105 -9.07 -14.84 -3.43
CA HIS A 105 -8.05 -13.91 -3.00
C HIS A 105 -7.46 -14.27 -1.63
N TYR A 106 -8.08 -15.17 -0.87
CA TYR A 106 -7.68 -15.51 0.49
C TYR A 106 -7.12 -16.93 0.57
N ASN A 107 -5.98 -17.07 1.25
CA ASN A 107 -5.43 -18.37 1.63
C ASN A 107 -5.97 -18.73 3.01
N LEU A 108 -6.59 -19.89 3.13
CA LEU A 108 -7.07 -20.42 4.41
C LEU A 108 -5.93 -21.11 5.15
N ILE A 109 -5.99 -21.02 6.49
CA ILE A 109 -5.13 -21.82 7.36
C ILE A 109 -6.02 -22.93 7.90
N VAL A 110 -6.18 -23.99 7.11
CA VAL A 110 -7.17 -25.07 7.31
C VAL A 110 -7.13 -25.62 8.73
N ARG A 111 -5.93 -25.85 9.27
CA ARG A 111 -5.72 -26.36 10.62
C ARG A 111 -6.38 -25.51 11.70
N SER A 112 -6.28 -24.18 11.59
CA SER A 112 -6.84 -23.25 12.58
C SER A 112 -8.36 -23.27 12.62
N TRP A 113 -9.03 -23.68 11.53
CA TRP A 113 -10.49 -23.84 11.50
C TRP A 113 -11.00 -25.00 12.35
N HIS A 114 -10.17 -26.01 12.56
CA HIS A 114 -10.50 -27.19 13.38
C HIS A 114 -9.87 -27.15 14.76
N THR A 115 -9.09 -26.10 15.06
CA THR A 115 -8.43 -25.92 16.35
C THR A 115 -9.28 -25.00 17.23
N LYS A 116 -9.60 -25.43 18.45
CA LYS A 116 -10.28 -24.57 19.41
C LYS A 116 -9.26 -23.62 20.05
N PRO A 117 -9.43 -22.29 19.96
CA PRO A 117 -8.50 -21.34 20.55
C PRO A 117 -8.47 -21.48 22.07
N VAL A 118 -7.28 -21.38 22.66
CA VAL A 118 -7.11 -21.28 24.11
C VAL A 118 -7.53 -19.88 24.59
N ALA A 119 -7.90 -19.73 25.86
CA ALA A 119 -8.34 -18.45 26.41
C ALA A 119 -7.29 -17.35 26.19
N GLY A 120 -7.65 -16.31 25.43
CA GLY A 120 -6.78 -15.18 25.09
C GLY A 120 -5.87 -15.39 23.88
N GLU A 121 -5.91 -16.58 23.25
CA GLU A 121 -5.18 -16.88 22.02
C GLU A 121 -5.93 -16.33 20.78
N LEU A 122 -5.18 -15.89 19.77
CA LEU A 122 -5.70 -15.47 18.48
C LEU A 122 -5.22 -16.45 17.40
N LEU A 123 -6.12 -17.29 16.91
CA LEU A 123 -5.81 -18.22 15.83
C LEU A 123 -5.96 -17.54 14.47
N PRO A 124 -4.95 -17.60 13.59
CA PRO A 124 -5.04 -17.05 12.25
C PRO A 124 -5.87 -18.00 11.38
N MET A 125 -6.98 -17.53 10.82
CA MET A 125 -7.94 -18.37 10.08
C MET A 125 -7.75 -18.25 8.57
N ALA A 126 -7.41 -17.06 8.09
CA ALA A 126 -7.29 -16.73 6.67
C ALA A 126 -6.39 -15.51 6.45
N VAL A 127 -5.79 -15.40 5.28
CA VAL A 127 -4.84 -14.34 4.93
C VAL A 127 -5.10 -13.87 3.49
N CYS A 128 -5.04 -12.56 3.19
CA CYS A 128 -5.06 -12.11 1.78
C CYS A 128 -3.83 -12.75 1.06
N GLY A 129 -4.06 -13.54 0.01
CA GLY A 129 -3.05 -14.31 -0.72
C GLY A 129 -2.06 -13.42 -1.47
N GLU A 130 -2.51 -12.26 -1.93
CA GLU A 130 -1.68 -11.22 -2.52
C GLU A 130 -1.32 -10.12 -1.51
N SER A 131 -0.17 -9.47 -1.68
CA SER A 131 0.19 -8.30 -0.88
C SER A 131 -0.54 -7.06 -1.37
N HIS A 132 -1.11 -6.32 -0.44
CA HIS A 132 -1.80 -5.07 -0.71
C HIS A 132 -0.77 -3.98 -0.49
N ALA A 133 -0.26 -3.41 -1.59
CA ALA A 133 0.89 -2.53 -1.56
C ALA A 133 0.68 -1.32 -0.62
N SER A 134 1.62 -1.15 0.31
CA SER A 134 1.99 0.16 0.85
C SER A 134 3.50 0.25 0.83
N ILE A 135 4.08 1.16 0.04
CA ILE A 135 5.50 1.50 0.19
C ILE A 135 5.72 1.90 1.65
N PRO A 136 6.72 1.37 2.38
CA PRO A 136 7.84 0.54 1.93
C PRO A 136 7.74 -0.97 2.22
N ARG A 137 6.63 -1.50 2.76
CA ARG A 137 6.51 -2.90 3.17
C ARG A 137 5.25 -3.56 2.64
N ALA A 138 5.41 -4.73 2.04
CA ALA A 138 4.29 -5.59 1.66
C ALA A 138 3.52 -6.01 2.92
N CYS A 139 2.26 -5.58 3.01
CA CYS A 139 1.36 -5.91 4.09
C CYS A 139 0.13 -6.66 3.55
N ARG A 140 -0.53 -7.41 4.42
CA ARG A 140 -1.70 -8.25 4.12
C ARG A 140 -2.69 -8.16 5.27
N ASN A 141 -3.98 -8.29 4.96
CA ASN A 141 -4.96 -8.53 6.03
C ASN A 141 -4.91 -10.00 6.45
N VAL A 142 -4.94 -10.21 7.76
CA VAL A 142 -4.97 -11.51 8.42
C VAL A 142 -6.22 -11.56 9.27
N LEU A 143 -7.04 -12.56 9.04
CA LEU A 143 -8.19 -12.87 9.85
C LEU A 143 -7.74 -13.67 11.06
N MET A 144 -8.03 -13.19 12.25
CA MET A 144 -7.76 -13.88 13.51
C MET A 144 -9.04 -14.08 14.31
N TYR A 145 -9.13 -15.20 15.00
CA TYR A 145 -10.29 -15.60 15.80
C TYR A 145 -9.85 -16.04 17.20
N ASP A 146 -10.52 -15.58 18.24
CA ASP A 146 -10.23 -15.91 19.64
C ASP A 146 -11.27 -16.83 20.30
N GLY A 147 -12.20 -17.39 19.53
CA GLY A 147 -13.28 -18.22 20.04
C GLY A 147 -14.59 -17.45 20.27
N GLN A 148 -14.56 -16.11 20.33
CA GLN A 148 -15.77 -15.28 20.51
C GLN A 148 -15.91 -14.22 19.43
N GLN A 149 -14.82 -13.56 19.09
CA GLN A 149 -14.79 -12.44 18.16
C GLN A 149 -13.76 -12.68 17.08
N VAL A 150 -14.00 -12.03 15.95
CA VAL A 150 -13.09 -12.02 14.82
C VAL A 150 -12.46 -10.64 14.69
N LYS A 151 -11.15 -10.61 14.46
CA LYS A 151 -10.38 -9.39 14.23
C LYS A 151 -9.58 -9.55 12.96
N VAL A 152 -9.53 -8.48 12.16
CA VAL A 152 -8.68 -8.44 10.97
C VAL A 152 -7.51 -7.52 11.27
N PHE A 153 -6.31 -8.06 11.19
CA PHE A 153 -5.07 -7.33 11.42
C PHE A 153 -4.39 -7.03 10.10
N TRP A 154 -3.86 -5.82 9.97
CA TRP A 154 -2.97 -5.45 8.88
C TRP A 154 -1.53 -5.74 9.27
N MET A 155 -0.94 -6.77 8.69
CA MET A 155 0.34 -7.30 9.12
C MET A 155 1.37 -7.23 8.01
N ALA A 156 2.62 -6.91 8.37
CA ALA A 156 3.75 -6.99 7.47
C ALA A 156 4.09 -8.45 7.16
N HIS A 157 4.56 -8.71 5.93
CA HIS A 157 4.86 -10.06 5.44
C HIS A 157 5.83 -10.84 6.36
N ALA A 158 6.84 -10.19 6.94
CA ALA A 158 7.80 -10.85 7.82
C ALA A 158 7.12 -11.50 9.04
N SER A 159 6.31 -10.74 9.78
CA SER A 159 5.56 -11.22 10.95
C SER A 159 4.47 -12.23 10.56
N LEU A 160 3.90 -12.09 9.37
CA LEU A 160 2.90 -13.02 8.85
C LEU A 160 3.46 -14.43 8.67
N ASN A 161 4.66 -14.55 8.08
CA ASN A 161 5.26 -15.86 7.82
C ASN A 161 5.56 -16.63 9.10
N GLU A 162 5.89 -15.92 10.18
CA GLU A 162 6.09 -16.53 11.50
C GLU A 162 4.77 -17.08 12.05
N ILE A 163 3.69 -16.31 11.95
CA ILE A 163 2.34 -16.69 12.44
C ILE A 163 1.74 -17.85 11.63
N ILE A 164 1.87 -17.82 10.29
CA ILE A 164 1.40 -18.92 9.44
C ILE A 164 2.20 -20.19 9.77
N LYS A 165 3.54 -20.09 9.84
CA LYS A 165 4.39 -21.24 10.17
C LYS A 165 4.07 -21.79 11.56
N SER A 166 3.83 -20.96 12.57
CA SER A 166 3.49 -21.44 13.91
C SER A 166 2.12 -22.11 13.94
N ALA A 167 1.12 -21.54 13.24
CA ALA A 167 -0.20 -22.13 13.12
C ALA A 167 -0.18 -23.46 12.35
N GLU A 168 0.78 -23.63 11.44
CA GLU A 168 1.01 -24.89 10.72
C GLU A 168 1.83 -25.89 11.55
N ARG A 169 2.77 -25.45 12.41
CA ARG A 169 3.83 -26.29 12.99
C ARG A 169 3.63 -26.89 14.38
N ASP A 170 2.68 -26.49 15.21
CA ASP A 170 2.72 -27.03 16.59
C ASP A 170 2.36 -28.53 16.67
N ASP A 171 3.21 -29.27 17.38
CA ASP A 171 3.28 -30.72 17.42
C ASP A 171 2.09 -31.36 18.15
N THR A 172 1.66 -32.51 17.61
CA THR A 172 0.96 -33.58 18.34
C THR A 172 1.66 -33.89 19.66
N PRO A 173 0.98 -33.86 20.82
CA PRO A 173 1.26 -34.84 21.86
C PRO A 173 0.77 -36.23 21.43
#